data_AF-A0A2G8SNV7-F1
#
_entry.id   AF-A0A2G8SNV7-F1
#
_cell.length_a   1.000
_cell.length_b   1.000
_cell.length_c   1.000
_cell.angle_alpha   90.00
_cell.angle_beta   90.00
_cell.angle_gamma   90.00
#
_symmetry.space_group_name_H-M   'P 1'
#
loop_
_entity.id
_entity.type
_entity.pdbx_description
1 polymer ?
#
loop_
_entity_poly.entity_id
_entity_poly.type
_entity_poly.pdbx_seq_one_letter_code
_entity_poly.pdbx_strand_id
1 'polypeptide(L)'
;MPAGPMNPKLQRQYRAKRTRKAQQKPSKTSKPQTPAQRNAPAASKNGKRPLAVREEDPELKRRRLATITGAPGAPDPDPSPEPGAVDDDDESDGVQPKNPAWAQSAWLLDANCDEDTRIATGTQEMYDGSRVLVRYTSEYPNQTRILTYGVVYRNVPLEDRPGQCQDEYNADVEAEELWLRWCDHFPEIEDHLDYLADNPALVLIIGRFVNAVAAKVRSDDLGRLNQRIIGLSGIEDPKDILQVKSNRGWEDVRTARLLCPLRYLKNLDANPNAFLGHVRNFRVKLFTLDYPSMMYDMSLVDPDDAEAGFLRSPLLVKYYKTIMTGRSSVFNSGGGPTRGQRSLASRYELDYVSIHSIVYIALLARSALTDHEWSDVDGKFWKAEDFLDSIMRLAYSSPDWFTDTMAWWNKEIYGHDDELDSETEREMEGSAFYVIMSQRKAHGKNAVYNNVDDNPDDNGGDNTGSDHDPEDQPVASGSVAPSRFPAVSLSDLDVVF
;
A
#
# COMPACT_ATOMS: atom_id res chain seq x y z
N MET A 1 -18.85 18.12 -19.16
CA MET A 1 -17.58 17.44 -19.43
C MET A 1 -17.81 15.97 -19.12
N PRO A 2 -17.41 14.99 -19.94
CA PRO A 2 -17.60 13.60 -19.60
C PRO A 2 -16.68 13.23 -18.42
N ALA A 3 -17.21 12.44 -17.48
CA ALA A 3 -16.52 11.92 -16.31
C ALA A 3 -15.12 11.40 -16.68
N GLY A 4 -14.10 11.85 -15.95
CA GLY A 4 -12.73 11.41 -16.16
C GLY A 4 -12.63 9.90 -15.91
N PRO A 5 -12.25 9.08 -16.91
CA PRO A 5 -12.11 7.66 -16.68
C PRO A 5 -10.88 7.42 -15.80
N MET A 6 -11.05 6.68 -14.71
CA MET A 6 -9.94 6.12 -13.96
C MET A 6 -9.03 5.31 -14.90
N ASN A 7 -7.72 5.40 -14.66
CA ASN A 7 -6.64 4.81 -15.43
C ASN A 7 -6.94 3.34 -15.86
N PRO A 8 -7.05 3.05 -17.17
CA PRO A 8 -7.27 1.70 -17.70
C PRO A 8 -6.25 0.66 -17.21
N LYS A 9 -5.06 1.08 -16.75
CA LYS A 9 -4.05 0.19 -16.16
C LYS A 9 -4.50 -0.39 -14.81
N LEU A 10 -5.24 0.35 -13.98
CA LEU A 10 -5.77 -0.15 -12.70
C LEU A 10 -6.86 -1.20 -12.94
N GLN A 11 -7.77 -0.96 -13.90
CA GLN A 11 -8.76 -1.95 -14.33
C GLN A 11 -8.10 -3.21 -14.94
N ARG A 12 -7.01 -3.04 -15.70
CA ARG A 12 -6.26 -4.16 -16.29
C ARG A 12 -5.53 -4.98 -15.23
N GLN A 13 -4.96 -4.33 -14.22
CA GLN A 13 -4.34 -5.00 -13.06
C GLN A 13 -5.39 -5.77 -12.23
N TYR A 14 -6.57 -5.18 -12.01
CA TYR A 14 -7.68 -5.85 -11.31
C TYR A 14 -8.17 -7.10 -12.05
N ARG A 15 -8.38 -7.00 -13.38
CA ARG A 15 -8.77 -8.14 -14.22
C ARG A 15 -7.68 -9.23 -14.25
N ALA A 16 -6.40 -8.86 -14.36
CA ALA A 16 -5.28 -9.81 -14.40
C ALA A 16 -5.05 -10.53 -13.06
N LYS A 17 -5.26 -9.86 -11.92
CA LYS A 17 -5.17 -10.47 -10.58
C LYS A 17 -6.27 -11.50 -10.34
N ARG A 18 -7.52 -11.24 -10.78
CA ARG A 18 -8.63 -12.22 -10.69
C ARG A 18 -8.37 -13.50 -11.49
N THR A 19 -7.80 -13.39 -12.69
CA THR A 19 -7.44 -14.56 -13.51
C THR A 19 -6.29 -15.37 -12.90
N ARG A 20 -5.30 -14.72 -12.27
CA ARG A 20 -4.21 -15.42 -11.57
C ARG A 20 -4.67 -16.19 -10.32
N LYS A 21 -5.52 -15.60 -9.46
CA LYS A 21 -6.08 -16.29 -8.28
C LYS A 21 -6.96 -17.49 -8.67
N ALA A 22 -7.66 -17.43 -9.81
CA ALA A 22 -8.47 -18.55 -10.30
C ALA A 22 -7.63 -19.76 -10.79
N GLN A 23 -6.39 -19.53 -11.22
CA GLN A 23 -5.50 -20.57 -11.74
C GLN A 23 -4.62 -21.23 -10.67
N GLN A 24 -4.54 -20.69 -9.45
CA GLN A 24 -3.72 -21.20 -8.35
C GLN A 24 -4.49 -22.02 -7.30
N LYS A 25 -5.56 -22.74 -7.68
CA LYS A 25 -6.09 -23.82 -6.84
C LYS A 25 -5.20 -25.07 -7.00
N PRO A 26 -4.48 -25.55 -5.95
CA PRO A 26 -3.73 -26.78 -6.07
C PRO A 26 -4.67 -27.99 -6.01
N SER A 27 -4.58 -28.85 -7.01
CA SER A 27 -5.13 -30.21 -6.97
C SER A 27 -4.47 -30.99 -5.83
N LYS A 28 -5.30 -31.66 -5.01
CA LYS A 28 -4.88 -32.51 -3.90
C LYS A 28 -3.94 -33.63 -4.38
N THR A 29 -2.74 -33.71 -3.79
CA THR A 29 -1.90 -34.93 -3.84
C THR A 29 -1.38 -35.28 -2.46
N SER A 30 -1.44 -36.58 -2.17
CA SER A 30 -1.30 -37.29 -0.90
C SER A 30 0.09 -37.22 -0.26
N LYS A 31 0.12 -37.16 1.09
CA LYS A 31 1.31 -37.25 1.95
C LYS A 31 1.92 -38.67 1.96
N PRO A 32 3.26 -38.79 2.02
CA PRO A 32 3.92 -39.96 2.60
C PRO A 32 4.43 -39.69 4.03
N GLN A 33 4.26 -40.69 4.90
CA GLN A 33 4.77 -40.78 6.28
C GLN A 33 6.25 -41.20 6.33
N THR A 34 7.00 -40.82 7.38
CA THR A 34 7.98 -41.63 8.18
C THR A 34 8.74 -40.75 9.21
N PRO A 35 9.54 -41.28 10.17
CA PRO A 35 9.09 -41.72 11.49
C PRO A 35 9.88 -41.07 12.66
N ALA A 36 9.38 -41.26 13.89
CA ALA A 36 9.98 -40.79 15.14
C ALA A 36 11.31 -41.48 15.50
N GLN A 37 12.23 -40.76 16.16
CA GLN A 37 13.19 -41.37 17.09
C GLN A 37 13.56 -40.44 18.26
N ARG A 38 13.44 -41.02 19.45
CA ARG A 38 13.83 -40.56 20.78
C ARG A 38 15.34 -40.29 20.87
N ASN A 39 15.74 -39.37 21.75
CA ASN A 39 16.60 -39.67 22.91
C ASN A 39 16.80 -38.43 23.80
N ALA A 40 16.59 -38.61 25.11
CA ALA A 40 17.11 -37.77 26.18
C ALA A 40 18.42 -38.39 26.72
N PRO A 41 19.26 -37.63 27.45
CA PRO A 41 19.25 -37.79 28.90
C PRO A 41 19.50 -36.52 29.76
N ALA A 42 19.09 -36.67 31.03
CA ALA A 42 19.25 -35.89 32.27
C ALA A 42 20.70 -35.44 32.60
N ALA A 43 21.03 -34.55 33.55
CA ALA A 43 20.40 -33.57 34.44
C ALA A 43 21.54 -32.79 35.16
N SER A 44 21.31 -31.55 35.63
CA SER A 44 21.80 -31.08 36.95
C SER A 44 21.18 -29.74 37.35
N LYS A 45 21.00 -29.59 38.66
CA LYS A 45 20.17 -28.63 39.41
C LYS A 45 20.92 -27.34 39.72
N ASN A 46 20.20 -26.21 39.79
CA ASN A 46 20.17 -25.37 40.99
C ASN A 46 19.01 -24.36 40.92
N GLY A 47 18.28 -24.25 42.03
CA GLY A 47 16.96 -23.64 42.08
C GLY A 47 16.89 -22.18 42.54
N LYS A 48 15.66 -21.67 42.52
CA LYS A 48 15.06 -20.77 43.53
C LYS A 48 13.55 -20.67 43.25
N ARG A 49 12.74 -20.93 44.28
CA ARG A 49 11.27 -20.78 44.34
C ARG A 49 10.85 -19.32 44.10
N PRO A 50 9.60 -19.09 43.64
CA PRO A 50 8.60 -18.55 44.57
C PRO A 50 7.17 -19.14 44.47
N LEU A 51 6.53 -19.03 45.64
CA LEU A 51 5.13 -19.10 46.07
C LEU A 51 3.99 -19.31 45.04
N ALA A 52 3.18 -20.34 45.32
CA ALA A 52 1.91 -20.62 44.69
C ALA A 52 0.81 -19.67 45.18
N VAL A 53 0.10 -19.04 44.25
CA VAL A 53 -1.21 -18.43 44.47
C VAL A 53 -2.26 -19.41 43.97
N ARG A 54 -3.23 -19.69 44.83
CA ARG A 54 -4.32 -20.65 44.67
C ARG A 54 -5.41 -20.02 43.80
N GLU A 55 -5.71 -20.64 42.66
CA GLU A 55 -6.83 -20.28 41.79
C GLU A 55 -8.17 -20.51 42.52
N GLU A 56 -9.05 -19.51 42.48
CA GLU A 56 -10.41 -19.56 43.02
C GLU A 56 -11.43 -19.95 41.94
N ASP A 57 -12.36 -20.82 42.33
CA ASP A 57 -13.45 -21.38 41.54
C ASP A 57 -14.48 -20.31 41.09
N PRO A 58 -14.75 -20.14 39.77
CA PRO A 58 -15.68 -19.16 39.23
C PRO A 58 -17.13 -19.28 39.76
N GLU A 59 -17.53 -20.46 40.22
CA GLU A 59 -18.88 -20.75 40.70
C GLU A 59 -19.17 -20.09 42.06
N LEU A 60 -18.13 -19.85 42.86
CA LEU A 60 -18.26 -19.18 44.17
C LEU A 60 -18.46 -17.66 44.04
N LYS A 61 -18.05 -17.07 42.91
CA LYS A 61 -18.19 -15.62 42.64
C LYS A 61 -19.61 -15.27 42.19
N ARG A 62 -20.31 -16.19 41.52
CA ARG A 62 -21.72 -16.02 41.10
C ARG A 62 -22.70 -16.09 42.28
N ARG A 63 -22.39 -16.86 43.33
CA ARG A 63 -23.26 -16.98 44.52
C ARG A 63 -23.18 -15.81 45.51
N ARG A 64 -22.18 -14.92 45.40
CA ARG A 64 -22.03 -13.77 46.31
C ARG A 64 -22.70 -12.47 45.85
N LEU A 65 -23.20 -12.41 44.60
CA LEU A 65 -23.90 -11.23 44.07
C LEU A 65 -25.43 -11.28 44.23
N ALA A 66 -26.00 -12.40 44.70
CA ALA A 66 -27.44 -12.57 44.89
C ALA A 66 -27.93 -12.29 46.33
N THR A 67 -27.13 -11.67 47.19
CA THR A 67 -27.48 -11.43 48.62
C THR A 67 -27.34 -9.96 49.02
N ILE A 68 -27.60 -9.04 48.10
CA ILE A 68 -27.75 -7.60 48.39
C ILE A 68 -28.97 -7.11 47.61
N THR A 69 -30.16 -7.30 48.19
CA THR A 69 -31.37 -6.47 48.04
C THR A 69 -32.46 -7.12 48.89
N GLY A 70 -32.95 -6.39 49.90
CA GLY A 70 -33.95 -6.88 50.84
C GLY A 70 -35.32 -6.23 50.62
N ALA A 71 -36.35 -7.08 50.80
CA ALA A 71 -37.76 -6.80 51.17
C ALA A 71 -38.78 -6.43 50.07
N PRO A 72 -40.09 -6.66 50.29
CA PRO A 72 -40.78 -7.86 50.80
C PRO A 72 -41.98 -8.29 49.91
N GLY A 73 -42.52 -9.50 50.16
CA GLY A 73 -43.48 -10.19 49.27
C GLY A 73 -44.94 -9.71 49.29
N ALA A 74 -45.68 -10.19 48.28
CA ALA A 74 -47.14 -10.15 48.16
C ALA A 74 -47.62 -11.35 47.29
N PRO A 75 -48.91 -11.77 47.40
CA PRO A 75 -49.33 -13.19 47.37
C PRO A 75 -49.78 -13.72 45.99
N ASP A 76 -49.83 -15.06 45.89
CA ASP A 76 -50.33 -15.84 44.73
C ASP A 76 -51.73 -15.42 44.27
N PRO A 77 -51.99 -15.54 42.95
CA PRO A 77 -53.16 -16.33 42.55
C PRO A 77 -52.98 -17.21 41.29
N ASP A 78 -53.34 -18.49 41.46
CA ASP A 78 -54.06 -19.43 40.57
C ASP A 78 -53.50 -19.89 39.20
N PRO A 79 -53.90 -21.11 38.72
CA PRO A 79 -53.12 -21.91 37.79
C PRO A 79 -53.46 -21.69 36.30
N SER A 80 -52.39 -21.80 35.50
CA SER A 80 -52.27 -22.26 34.09
C SER A 80 -53.15 -21.63 32.99
N PRO A 81 -52.55 -21.41 31.81
CA PRO A 81 -52.73 -22.41 30.77
C PRO A 81 -51.41 -22.86 30.11
N GLU A 82 -51.50 -24.02 29.46
CA GLU A 82 -50.44 -24.75 28.76
C GLU A 82 -49.55 -23.89 27.84
N PRO A 83 -48.29 -24.29 27.63
CA PRO A 83 -47.35 -23.52 26.83
C PRO A 83 -47.81 -23.53 25.37
N GLY A 84 -48.25 -22.37 24.88
CA GLY A 84 -48.20 -22.09 23.45
C GLY A 84 -46.77 -22.24 23.01
N ALA A 85 -46.54 -23.05 21.98
CA ALA A 85 -45.28 -23.10 21.26
C ALA A 85 -44.90 -21.66 20.92
N VAL A 86 -43.92 -21.12 21.65
CA VAL A 86 -43.15 -19.99 21.17
C VAL A 86 -42.42 -20.61 19.99
N ASP A 87 -42.80 -20.20 18.78
CA ASP A 87 -41.95 -20.41 17.62
C ASP A 87 -40.58 -19.87 18.05
N ASP A 88 -39.63 -20.78 18.31
CA ASP A 88 -38.26 -20.41 18.62
C ASP A 88 -37.84 -19.45 17.50
N ASP A 89 -37.66 -18.20 17.89
CA ASP A 89 -37.22 -17.14 17.02
C ASP A 89 -36.05 -17.69 16.21
N ASP A 90 -36.20 -17.68 14.89
CA ASP A 90 -35.15 -17.89 13.91
C ASP A 90 -34.16 -16.71 14.09
N GLU A 91 -33.43 -16.70 15.21
CA GLU A 91 -32.22 -15.90 15.40
C GLU A 91 -31.34 -16.31 14.24
N SER A 92 -31.38 -15.52 13.17
CA SER A 92 -30.58 -15.78 11.99
C SER A 92 -29.14 -15.92 12.48
N ASP A 93 -28.60 -17.13 12.43
CA ASP A 93 -27.22 -17.40 12.83
C ASP A 93 -26.37 -16.37 12.07
N GLY A 94 -25.83 -15.41 12.82
CA GLY A 94 -25.07 -14.29 12.26
C GLY A 94 -24.01 -14.81 11.30
N VAL A 95 -23.62 -13.99 10.32
CA VAL A 95 -22.71 -14.43 9.26
C VAL A 95 -21.47 -15.02 9.92
N GLN A 96 -21.14 -16.27 9.63
CA GLN A 96 -19.96 -16.91 10.23
C GLN A 96 -18.70 -16.47 9.47
N PRO A 97 -17.59 -16.18 10.16
CA PRO A 97 -16.34 -15.86 9.49
C PRO A 97 -15.83 -17.10 8.73
N LYS A 98 -15.32 -16.90 7.51
CA LYS A 98 -14.72 -18.00 6.73
C LYS A 98 -13.52 -18.63 7.44
N ASN A 99 -12.76 -17.82 8.18
CA ASN A 99 -11.69 -18.24 9.07
C ASN A 99 -11.96 -17.75 10.51
N PRO A 100 -12.45 -18.62 11.41
CA PRO A 100 -12.71 -18.25 12.80
C PRO A 100 -11.47 -17.76 13.57
N ALA A 101 -10.28 -18.27 13.24
CA ALA A 101 -9.04 -17.83 13.88
C ALA A 101 -8.68 -16.39 13.47
N TRP A 102 -8.88 -16.04 12.19
CA TRP A 102 -8.70 -14.67 11.72
C TRP A 102 -9.63 -13.71 12.46
N ALA A 103 -10.92 -14.06 12.58
CA ALA A 103 -11.89 -13.23 13.30
C ALA A 103 -11.49 -13.03 14.76
N GLN A 104 -11.09 -14.11 15.45
CA GLN A 104 -10.59 -14.03 16.83
C GLN A 104 -9.38 -13.10 16.96
N SER A 105 -8.40 -13.21 16.07
CA SER A 105 -7.23 -12.32 16.06
C SER A 105 -7.62 -10.87 15.75
N ALA A 106 -8.54 -10.63 14.82
CA ALA A 106 -9.03 -9.29 14.48
C ALA A 106 -9.67 -8.59 15.69
N TRP A 107 -10.42 -9.31 16.51
CA TRP A 107 -10.99 -8.79 17.76
C TRP A 107 -9.95 -8.50 18.85
N LEU A 108 -8.75 -9.08 18.75
CA LEU A 108 -7.64 -8.91 19.70
C LEU A 108 -6.61 -7.87 19.24
N LEU A 109 -6.87 -7.12 18.16
CA LEU A 109 -5.94 -6.14 17.63
C LEU A 109 -5.63 -5.04 18.65
N ASP A 110 -4.33 -4.92 18.98
CA ASP A 110 -3.77 -3.85 19.79
C ASP A 110 -2.47 -3.37 19.16
N ALA A 111 -2.40 -2.11 18.74
CA ALA A 111 -1.20 -1.55 18.14
C ALA A 111 -0.05 -1.38 19.15
N ASN A 112 -0.32 -1.46 20.46
CA ASN A 112 0.63 -1.19 21.53
C ASN A 112 1.27 -2.42 22.16
N CYS A 113 0.76 -3.62 21.89
CA CYS A 113 1.37 -4.83 22.40
C CYS A 113 2.75 -5.07 21.79
N ASP A 114 3.57 -5.88 22.46
CA ASP A 114 4.90 -6.28 21.95
C ASP A 114 4.78 -7.41 20.91
N GLU A 115 5.92 -7.79 20.32
CA GLU A 115 5.96 -8.82 19.29
C GLU A 115 5.56 -10.20 19.83
N ASP A 116 6.00 -10.55 21.03
CA ASP A 116 5.66 -11.82 21.68
C ASP A 116 4.14 -11.94 21.90
N THR A 117 3.49 -10.86 22.33
CA THR A 117 2.03 -10.80 22.49
C THR A 117 1.31 -10.90 21.15
N ARG A 118 1.82 -10.25 20.10
CA ARG A 118 1.25 -10.37 18.75
C ARG A 118 1.33 -11.78 18.21
N ILE A 119 2.46 -12.46 18.41
CA ILE A 119 2.66 -13.86 18.01
C ILE A 119 1.69 -14.75 18.79
N ALA A 120 1.57 -14.57 20.10
CA ALA A 120 0.69 -15.37 20.94
C ALA A 120 -0.81 -15.20 20.61
N THR A 121 -1.22 -14.00 20.15
CA THR A 121 -2.60 -13.68 19.78
C THR A 121 -2.92 -13.87 18.28
N GLY A 122 -1.92 -14.25 17.47
CA GLY A 122 -2.08 -14.40 16.02
C GLY A 122 -2.24 -13.07 15.26
N THR A 123 -1.92 -11.94 15.88
CA THR A 123 -2.11 -10.59 15.28
C THR A 123 -0.87 -10.06 14.55
N GLN A 124 0.23 -10.81 14.55
CA GLN A 124 1.50 -10.39 13.94
C GLN A 124 1.38 -10.14 12.42
N GLU A 125 0.67 -10.99 11.68
CA GLU A 125 0.50 -10.81 10.23
C GLU A 125 -0.34 -9.58 9.89
N MET A 126 -1.41 -9.32 10.66
CA MET A 126 -2.22 -8.11 10.50
C MET A 126 -1.40 -6.84 10.82
N TYR A 127 -0.55 -6.89 11.84
CA TYR A 127 0.36 -5.80 12.17
C TYR A 127 1.37 -5.55 11.04
N ASP A 128 2.03 -6.60 10.54
CA ASP A 128 2.97 -6.49 9.43
C ASP A 128 2.29 -5.97 8.15
N GLY A 129 1.11 -6.50 7.80
CA GLY A 129 0.30 -6.02 6.67
C GLY A 129 -0.09 -4.54 6.81
N SER A 130 -0.52 -4.13 8.01
CA SER A 130 -0.84 -2.73 8.31
C SER A 130 0.36 -1.82 8.15
N ARG A 131 1.56 -2.27 8.55
CA ARG A 131 2.79 -1.48 8.36
C ARG A 131 3.13 -1.25 6.89
N VAL A 132 2.77 -2.17 6.00
CA VAL A 132 2.96 -2.00 4.55
C VAL A 132 1.90 -1.07 3.99
N LEU A 133 0.64 -1.32 4.32
CA LEU A 133 -0.51 -0.57 3.89
C LEU A 133 -0.35 0.94 4.11
N VAL A 134 0.09 1.35 5.31
CA VAL A 134 0.23 2.78 5.66
C VAL A 134 1.36 3.48 4.90
N ARG A 135 2.34 2.73 4.37
CA ARG A 135 3.37 3.31 3.50
C ARG A 135 2.86 3.60 2.09
N TYR A 136 1.81 2.91 1.66
CA TYR A 136 1.16 3.12 0.37
C TYR A 136 -0.01 4.09 0.41
N THR A 137 -0.65 4.23 1.56
CA THR A 137 -1.81 5.11 1.75
C THR A 137 -1.43 6.43 2.41
N SER A 138 -0.23 6.56 2.99
CA SER A 138 0.13 7.62 3.96
C SER A 138 -0.70 7.53 5.25
N GLU A 139 -0.42 8.38 6.24
CA GLU A 139 -1.07 8.30 7.56
C GLU A 139 -2.38 9.11 7.69
N TYR A 140 -2.73 9.93 6.70
CA TYR A 140 -3.87 10.86 6.77
C TYR A 140 -5.19 10.27 6.28
N PRO A 141 -5.23 9.43 5.22
CA PRO A 141 -6.50 8.89 4.76
C PRO A 141 -7.22 8.14 5.87
N ASN A 142 -8.54 8.34 5.94
CA ASN A 142 -9.35 7.74 6.99
C ASN A 142 -9.49 6.23 6.75
N GLN A 143 -8.63 5.46 7.39
CA GLN A 143 -8.56 3.99 7.29
C GLN A 143 -9.88 3.30 7.63
N THR A 144 -10.67 3.87 8.55
CA THR A 144 -12.00 3.34 8.89
C THR A 144 -12.98 3.55 7.74
N ARG A 145 -12.96 4.74 7.11
CA ARG A 145 -13.79 5.04 5.93
C ARG A 145 -13.43 4.14 4.76
N ILE A 146 -12.14 3.93 4.48
CA ILE A 146 -11.66 3.08 3.38
C ILE A 146 -12.16 1.64 3.59
N LEU A 147 -12.03 1.08 4.80
CA LEU A 147 -12.52 -0.25 5.10
C LEU A 147 -14.05 -0.34 5.02
N THR A 148 -14.76 0.68 5.53
CA THR A 148 -16.23 0.77 5.43
C THR A 148 -16.68 0.79 3.98
N TYR A 149 -16.00 1.54 3.11
CA TYR A 149 -16.25 1.57 1.67
C TYR A 149 -16.15 0.18 1.05
N GLY A 150 -15.05 -0.52 1.36
CA GLY A 150 -14.83 -1.90 0.90
C GLY A 150 -15.93 -2.87 1.32
N VAL A 151 -16.40 -2.75 2.56
CA VAL A 151 -17.49 -3.57 3.10
C VAL A 151 -18.83 -3.21 2.45
N VAL A 152 -19.20 -1.94 2.41
CA VAL A 152 -20.52 -1.48 1.91
C VAL A 152 -20.68 -1.75 0.41
N TYR A 153 -19.66 -1.47 -0.40
CA TYR A 153 -19.75 -1.56 -1.87
C TYR A 153 -19.22 -2.88 -2.46
N ARG A 154 -18.96 -3.90 -1.63
CA ARG A 154 -18.39 -5.20 -2.06
C ARG A 154 -19.15 -5.88 -3.20
N ASN A 155 -20.48 -5.77 -3.19
CA ASN A 155 -21.38 -6.38 -4.18
C ASN A 155 -21.88 -5.38 -5.24
N VAL A 156 -21.41 -4.13 -5.19
CA VAL A 156 -21.79 -3.09 -6.15
C VAL A 156 -20.80 -3.11 -7.33
N PRO A 157 -21.28 -3.17 -8.59
CA PRO A 157 -20.45 -3.04 -9.79
C PRO A 157 -19.59 -1.79 -9.72
N LEU A 158 -18.36 -1.84 -10.27
CA LEU A 158 -17.37 -0.77 -10.13
C LEU A 158 -17.93 0.57 -10.64
N GLU A 159 -18.55 0.56 -11.82
CA GLU A 159 -19.17 1.69 -12.49
C GLU A 159 -20.28 2.38 -11.69
N ASP A 160 -20.91 1.67 -10.75
CA ASP A 160 -22.01 2.19 -9.92
C ASP A 160 -21.53 2.65 -8.54
N ARG A 161 -20.23 2.53 -8.25
CA ARG A 161 -19.70 2.94 -6.94
C ARG A 161 -19.53 4.45 -6.86
N PRO A 162 -19.70 5.06 -5.66
CA PRO A 162 -19.64 6.50 -5.51
C PRO A 162 -18.35 7.12 -6.04
N GLY A 163 -17.19 6.49 -5.84
CA GLY A 163 -15.90 7.02 -6.29
C GLY A 163 -15.74 7.09 -7.81
N GLN A 164 -16.43 6.25 -8.59
CA GLN A 164 -16.38 6.28 -10.06
C GLN A 164 -17.23 7.39 -10.70
N CYS A 165 -18.16 7.98 -9.96
CA CYS A 165 -19.11 8.97 -10.49
C CYS A 165 -18.75 10.41 -10.10
N GLN A 166 -17.54 10.66 -9.61
CA GLN A 166 -17.13 11.98 -9.15
C GLN A 166 -16.42 12.77 -10.26
N ASP A 167 -16.62 14.09 -10.25
CA ASP A 167 -15.89 15.02 -11.13
C ASP A 167 -14.70 15.67 -10.42
N GLU A 168 -14.55 15.47 -9.11
CA GLU A 168 -13.50 16.05 -8.27
C GLU A 168 -12.96 15.01 -7.28
N TYR A 169 -11.70 15.19 -6.86
CA TYR A 169 -11.12 14.39 -5.78
C TYR A 169 -11.86 14.66 -4.47
N ASN A 170 -12.34 13.59 -3.85
CA ASN A 170 -13.01 13.63 -2.56
C ASN A 170 -12.82 12.31 -1.81
N ALA A 171 -13.44 12.21 -0.63
CA ALA A 171 -13.26 11.07 0.25
C ALA A 171 -13.85 9.75 -0.29
N ASP A 172 -14.73 9.76 -1.29
CA ASP A 172 -15.20 8.54 -1.98
C ASP A 172 -14.21 8.09 -3.04
N VAL A 173 -13.64 9.03 -3.81
CA VAL A 173 -12.54 8.75 -4.74
C VAL A 173 -11.35 8.16 -3.98
N GLU A 174 -10.96 8.78 -2.86
CA GLU A 174 -9.87 8.32 -2.00
C GLU A 174 -10.17 6.92 -1.45
N ALA A 175 -11.37 6.69 -0.91
CA ALA A 175 -11.74 5.39 -0.36
C ALA A 175 -11.71 4.29 -1.42
N GLU A 176 -12.16 4.59 -2.63
CA GLU A 176 -12.14 3.63 -3.73
C GLU A 176 -10.72 3.27 -4.19
N GLU A 177 -9.86 4.27 -4.35
CA GLU A 177 -8.47 4.05 -4.76
C GLU A 177 -7.71 3.24 -3.71
N LEU A 178 -7.86 3.62 -2.44
CA LEU A 178 -7.09 3.05 -1.35
C LEU A 178 -7.63 1.70 -0.87
N TRP A 179 -8.90 1.39 -1.13
CA TRP A 179 -9.47 0.08 -0.83
C TRP A 179 -8.70 -1.06 -1.50
N LEU A 180 -8.20 -0.85 -2.72
CA LEU A 180 -7.37 -1.85 -3.40
C LEU A 180 -6.10 -2.18 -2.63
N ARG A 181 -5.57 -1.21 -1.86
CA ARG A 181 -4.34 -1.40 -1.06
C ARG A 181 -4.61 -2.18 0.20
N TRP A 182 -5.81 -2.03 0.76
CA TRP A 182 -6.29 -2.89 1.82
C TRP A 182 -6.35 -4.35 1.36
N CYS A 183 -6.95 -4.62 0.19
CA CYS A 183 -6.99 -5.98 -0.35
C CYS A 183 -5.60 -6.57 -0.64
N ASP A 184 -4.66 -5.75 -1.08
CA ASP A 184 -3.30 -6.18 -1.41
C ASP A 184 -2.47 -6.53 -0.16
N HIS A 185 -2.73 -5.90 1.00
CA HIS A 185 -1.81 -5.95 2.14
C HIS A 185 -2.42 -6.38 3.47
N PHE A 186 -3.72 -6.17 3.70
CA PHE A 186 -4.35 -6.61 4.95
C PHE A 186 -4.82 -8.07 4.80
N PRO A 187 -4.32 -9.01 5.62
CA PRO A 187 -4.53 -10.43 5.40
C PRO A 187 -6.01 -10.81 5.47
N GLU A 188 -6.44 -11.66 4.53
CA GLU A 188 -7.78 -12.28 4.44
C GLU A 188 -8.97 -11.30 4.47
N ILE A 189 -8.77 -9.99 4.27
CA ILE A 189 -9.85 -8.99 4.42
C ILE A 189 -10.98 -9.21 3.41
N GLU A 190 -10.65 -9.54 2.16
CA GLU A 190 -11.62 -9.85 1.09
C GLU A 190 -12.50 -11.06 1.43
N ASP A 191 -11.96 -12.01 2.20
CA ASP A 191 -12.67 -13.23 2.54
C ASP A 191 -13.72 -13.01 3.64
N HIS A 192 -13.61 -11.92 4.39
CA HIS A 192 -14.41 -11.63 5.57
C HIS A 192 -15.35 -10.43 5.41
N LEU A 193 -15.57 -9.93 4.19
CA LEU A 193 -16.40 -8.72 3.99
C LEU A 193 -17.86 -8.90 4.45
N ASP A 194 -18.47 -10.08 4.24
CA ASP A 194 -19.83 -10.34 4.73
C ASP A 194 -19.88 -10.45 6.26
N TYR A 195 -18.85 -11.06 6.87
CA TYR A 195 -18.70 -11.10 8.32
C TYR A 195 -18.55 -9.69 8.91
N LEU A 196 -17.73 -8.84 8.29
CA LEU A 196 -17.53 -7.45 8.70
C LEU A 196 -18.78 -6.60 8.52
N ALA A 197 -19.60 -6.87 7.50
CA ALA A 197 -20.88 -6.18 7.31
C ALA A 197 -21.87 -6.47 8.45
N ASP A 198 -21.85 -7.69 8.98
CA ASP A 198 -22.64 -8.11 10.14
C ASP A 198 -22.02 -7.67 11.48
N ASN A 199 -20.75 -7.23 11.48
CA ASN A 199 -19.97 -6.86 12.65
C ASN A 199 -19.32 -5.46 12.49
N PRO A 200 -20.09 -4.36 12.41
CA PRO A 200 -19.56 -3.02 12.16
C PRO A 200 -18.59 -2.53 13.24
N ALA A 201 -18.72 -3.00 14.49
CA ALA A 201 -17.75 -2.69 15.55
C ALA A 201 -16.34 -3.19 15.22
N LEU A 202 -16.21 -4.34 14.52
CA LEU A 202 -14.93 -4.88 14.11
C LEU A 202 -14.28 -4.02 13.01
N VAL A 203 -15.06 -3.42 12.13
CA VAL A 203 -14.58 -2.43 11.14
C VAL A 203 -13.90 -1.25 11.85
N LEU A 204 -14.52 -0.72 12.91
CA LEU A 204 -13.94 0.36 13.71
C LEU A 204 -12.65 -0.07 14.42
N ILE A 205 -12.61 -1.29 14.96
CA ILE A 205 -11.42 -1.84 15.63
C ILE A 205 -10.26 -1.93 14.65
N ILE A 206 -10.47 -2.54 13.49
CA ILE A 206 -9.44 -2.71 12.47
C ILE A 206 -8.98 -1.34 11.94
N GLY A 207 -9.91 -0.44 11.60
CA GLY A 207 -9.58 0.89 11.10
C GLY A 207 -8.75 1.72 12.11
N ARG A 208 -9.13 1.71 13.40
CA ARG A 208 -8.37 2.38 14.47
C ARG A 208 -7.01 1.73 14.70
N PHE A 209 -6.92 0.41 14.62
CA PHE A 209 -5.66 -0.31 14.70
C PHE A 209 -4.68 0.15 13.60
N VAL A 210 -5.11 0.18 12.34
CA VAL A 210 -4.26 0.63 11.22
C VAL A 210 -3.80 2.08 11.40
N ASN A 211 -4.69 2.98 11.83
CA ASN A 211 -4.33 4.38 12.16
C ASN A 211 -3.26 4.46 13.25
N ALA A 212 -3.39 3.67 14.32
CA ALA A 212 -2.40 3.62 15.39
C ALA A 212 -1.05 3.04 14.92
N VAL A 213 -1.07 2.06 14.01
CA VAL A 213 0.14 1.53 13.36
C VAL A 213 0.81 2.59 12.47
N ALA A 214 0.04 3.43 11.77
CA ALA A 214 0.57 4.49 10.90
C ALA A 214 1.51 5.44 11.66
N ALA A 215 1.10 5.92 12.84
CA ALA A 215 1.94 6.80 13.67
C ALA A 215 3.27 6.14 14.11
N LYS A 216 3.24 4.83 14.37
CA LYS A 216 4.46 4.05 14.71
C LYS A 216 5.37 3.90 13.50
N VAL A 217 4.81 3.58 12.34
CA VAL A 217 5.54 3.47 11.08
C VAL A 217 6.22 4.79 10.73
N ARG A 218 5.51 5.92 10.84
CA ARG A 218 6.11 7.24 10.68
C ARG A 218 7.28 7.44 11.62
N SER A 219 7.11 7.16 12.91
CA SER A 219 8.16 7.38 13.90
C SER A 219 9.43 6.58 13.57
N ASP A 220 9.27 5.32 13.17
CA ASP A 220 10.37 4.46 12.72
C ASP A 220 11.07 5.01 11.46
N ASP A 221 10.29 5.36 10.44
CA ASP A 221 10.80 5.81 9.15
C ASP A 221 11.45 7.21 9.26
N LEU A 222 10.84 8.12 10.02
CA LEU A 222 11.39 9.44 10.33
C LEU A 222 12.72 9.32 11.08
N GLY A 223 12.82 8.40 12.05
CA GLY A 223 14.07 8.11 12.76
C GLY A 223 15.19 7.67 11.81
N ARG A 224 14.87 6.82 10.83
CA ARG A 224 15.83 6.37 9.79
C ARG A 224 16.25 7.50 8.87
N LEU A 225 15.32 8.36 8.46
CA LEU A 225 15.60 9.48 7.56
C LEU A 225 16.41 10.58 8.25
N ASN A 226 16.05 10.94 9.49
CA ASN A 226 16.71 11.99 10.28
C ASN A 226 18.22 11.83 10.41
N GLN A 227 18.69 10.58 10.55
CA GLN A 227 20.11 10.24 10.68
C GLN A 227 20.91 10.44 9.39
N ARG A 228 20.23 10.61 8.25
CA ARG A 228 20.83 10.53 6.91
C ARG A 228 20.50 11.72 6.04
N ILE A 229 19.45 12.47 6.36
CA ILE A 229 18.86 13.50 5.50
C ILE A 229 19.90 14.52 5.01
N ILE A 230 20.83 14.94 5.87
CA ILE A 230 21.90 15.91 5.52
C ILE A 230 22.86 15.33 4.47
N GLY A 231 23.34 14.11 4.68
CA GLY A 231 24.22 13.43 3.72
C GLY A 231 23.52 13.09 2.41
N LEU A 232 22.25 12.64 2.47
CA LEU A 232 21.42 12.38 1.28
C LEU A 232 21.17 13.65 0.46
N SER A 233 21.05 14.79 1.14
CA SER A 233 20.92 16.13 0.55
C SER A 233 22.18 16.64 -0.12
N GLY A 234 23.33 15.96 0.05
CA GLY A 234 24.62 16.46 -0.41
C GLY A 234 25.06 17.74 0.30
N ILE A 235 24.55 17.99 1.51
CA ILE A 235 24.95 19.14 2.32
C ILE A 235 26.27 18.80 3.01
N GLU A 236 27.31 19.59 2.72
CA GLU A 236 28.59 19.47 3.41
C GLU A 236 28.44 19.89 4.88
N ASP A 237 28.71 18.98 5.81
CA ASP A 237 28.61 19.22 7.25
C ASP A 237 29.79 18.61 8.02
N PRO A 238 31.03 19.12 7.83
CA PRO A 238 32.24 18.51 8.36
C PRO A 238 32.34 18.53 9.91
N LYS A 239 31.46 19.28 10.57
CA LYS A 239 31.40 19.40 12.04
C LYS A 239 30.16 18.75 12.63
N ASP A 240 29.37 18.05 11.80
CA ASP A 240 28.11 17.42 12.18
C ASP A 240 27.13 18.38 12.90
N ILE A 241 27.17 19.69 12.56
CA ILE A 241 26.31 20.68 13.22
C ILE A 241 24.85 20.48 12.85
N LEU A 242 24.57 20.00 11.64
CA LEU A 242 23.23 19.70 11.16
C LEU A 242 22.80 18.27 11.53
N GLN A 243 23.66 17.46 12.15
CA GLN A 243 23.19 16.23 12.79
C GLN A 243 22.31 16.53 14.00
N VAL A 244 22.53 17.68 14.65
CA VAL A 244 21.63 18.22 15.67
C VAL A 244 20.43 18.85 14.98
N LYS A 245 19.25 18.25 15.15
CA LYS A 245 18.02 18.63 14.45
C LYS A 245 17.64 20.10 14.64
N SER A 246 17.80 20.65 15.83
CA SER A 246 17.49 22.06 16.14
C SER A 246 18.33 23.10 15.37
N ASN A 247 19.40 22.67 14.70
CA ASN A 247 20.23 23.55 13.86
C ASN A 247 19.79 23.53 12.39
N ARG A 248 18.75 22.78 12.03
CA ARG A 248 18.22 22.65 10.67
C ARG A 248 17.12 23.69 10.42
N GLY A 249 16.32 23.47 9.39
CA GLY A 249 15.18 24.30 9.07
C GLY A 249 15.60 25.72 8.74
N TRP A 250 14.92 26.68 9.35
CA TRP A 250 15.18 28.12 9.17
C TRP A 250 16.34 28.66 10.02
N GLU A 251 17.04 27.79 10.76
CA GLU A 251 18.27 28.12 11.48
C GLU A 251 19.52 27.97 10.61
N ASP A 252 19.46 27.23 9.50
CA ASP A 252 20.56 27.04 8.55
C ASP A 252 20.11 27.23 7.10
N VAL A 253 20.84 28.06 6.35
CA VAL A 253 20.49 28.40 4.96
C VAL A 253 20.42 27.19 4.03
N ARG A 254 21.23 26.14 4.26
CA ARG A 254 21.34 24.98 3.37
C ARG A 254 20.10 24.10 3.50
N THR A 255 19.64 23.86 4.72
CA THR A 255 18.37 23.15 4.97
C THR A 255 17.16 24.03 4.67
N ALA A 256 17.22 25.33 4.99
CA ALA A 256 16.17 26.29 4.67
C ALA A 256 15.91 26.34 3.17
N ARG A 257 16.96 26.28 2.35
CA ARG A 257 16.83 26.27 0.88
C ARG A 257 15.96 25.12 0.40
N LEU A 258 16.15 23.91 0.94
CA LEU A 258 15.36 22.72 0.56
C LEU A 258 13.89 22.83 0.97
N LEU A 259 13.62 23.52 2.08
CA LEU A 259 12.26 23.80 2.57
C LEU A 259 11.61 24.99 1.87
N CYS A 260 12.40 25.83 1.20
CA CYS A 260 11.95 27.10 0.65
C CYS A 260 11.08 26.87 -0.60
N PRO A 261 9.87 27.45 -0.68
CA PRO A 261 9.05 27.40 -1.88
C PRO A 261 9.73 28.11 -3.05
N LEU A 262 9.51 27.63 -4.28
CA LEU A 262 10.15 28.18 -5.49
C LEU A 262 9.99 29.70 -5.60
N ARG A 263 8.78 30.22 -5.32
CA ARG A 263 8.47 31.66 -5.39
C ARG A 263 9.30 32.54 -4.45
N TYR A 264 9.89 31.95 -3.40
CA TYR A 264 10.73 32.66 -2.43
C TYR A 264 12.22 32.35 -2.54
N LEU A 265 12.63 31.40 -3.40
CA LEU A 265 14.05 31.03 -3.54
C LEU A 265 14.93 32.21 -3.94
N LYS A 266 14.45 33.07 -4.86
CA LYS A 266 15.19 34.29 -5.25
C LYS A 266 15.41 35.24 -4.08
N ASN A 267 14.43 35.40 -3.20
CA ASN A 267 14.54 36.24 -2.01
C ASN A 267 15.51 35.65 -0.98
N LEU A 268 15.46 34.33 -0.80
CA LEU A 268 16.40 33.60 0.05
C LEU A 268 17.84 33.77 -0.48
N ASP A 269 18.07 33.56 -1.77
CA ASP A 269 19.40 33.64 -2.37
C ASP A 269 19.99 35.04 -2.36
N ALA A 270 19.15 36.07 -2.51
CA ALA A 270 19.59 37.46 -2.50
C ALA A 270 20.07 37.92 -1.12
N ASN A 271 19.38 37.52 -0.04
CA ASN A 271 19.77 37.87 1.32
C ASN A 271 19.33 36.80 2.35
N PRO A 272 20.12 35.72 2.50
CA PRO A 272 19.71 34.58 3.32
C PRO A 272 19.39 34.94 4.76
N ASN A 273 20.28 35.67 5.43
CA ASN A 273 20.12 36.00 6.85
C ASN A 273 18.86 36.84 7.11
N ALA A 274 18.57 37.81 6.24
CA ALA A 274 17.35 38.62 6.36
C ALA A 274 16.10 37.77 6.09
N PHE A 275 16.12 36.93 5.06
CA PHE A 275 14.98 36.08 4.72
C PHE A 275 14.68 35.06 5.84
N LEU A 276 15.68 34.33 6.33
CA LEU A 276 15.54 33.41 7.46
C LEU A 276 15.00 34.14 8.71
N GLY A 277 15.53 35.32 9.01
CA GLY A 277 15.00 36.16 10.08
C GLY A 277 13.53 36.55 9.88
N HIS A 278 13.11 36.83 8.65
CA HIS A 278 11.71 37.15 8.36
C HIS A 278 10.78 35.94 8.47
N VAL A 279 11.22 34.75 8.08
CA VAL A 279 10.43 33.52 8.24
C VAL A 279 10.24 33.21 9.73
N ARG A 280 11.32 33.23 10.53
CA ARG A 280 11.26 32.95 11.98
C ARG A 280 10.40 33.94 12.77
N ASN A 281 10.33 35.19 12.30
CA ASN A 281 9.47 36.23 12.88
C ASN A 281 8.08 36.30 12.22
N PHE A 282 7.68 35.28 11.45
CA PHE A 282 6.37 35.18 10.78
C PHE A 282 6.03 36.35 9.85
N ARG A 283 7.03 37.05 9.34
CA ARG A 283 6.88 38.13 8.34
C ARG A 283 6.72 37.58 6.93
N VAL A 284 7.32 36.42 6.65
CA VAL A 284 7.03 35.61 5.46
C VAL A 284 6.02 34.55 5.85
N LYS A 285 4.90 34.50 5.14
CA LYS A 285 3.86 33.49 5.33
C LYS A 285 4.10 32.35 4.36
N LEU A 286 4.34 31.17 4.92
CA LEU A 286 4.43 29.90 4.19
C LEU A 286 3.11 29.16 4.36
N PHE A 287 2.45 28.85 3.26
CA PHE A 287 1.17 28.16 3.25
C PHE A 287 1.37 26.66 2.98
N THR A 288 0.35 25.86 3.28
CA THR A 288 0.29 24.45 2.86
C THR A 288 0.61 24.26 1.37
N LEU A 289 0.07 25.11 0.51
CA LEU A 289 0.19 25.02 -0.95
C LEU A 289 1.57 25.48 -1.48
N ASP A 290 2.43 25.99 -0.59
CA ASP A 290 3.77 26.36 -0.93
C ASP A 290 4.70 25.14 -0.87
N TYR A 291 4.75 24.37 -1.96
CA TYR A 291 5.56 23.16 -2.01
C TYR A 291 7.07 23.45 -1.88
N PRO A 292 7.78 22.75 -0.98
CA PRO A 292 9.23 22.88 -0.81
C PRO A 292 10.04 22.61 -2.09
N SER A 293 11.14 23.34 -2.30
CA SER A 293 12.00 23.12 -3.48
C SER A 293 12.59 21.71 -3.57
N MET A 294 12.75 21.00 -2.45
CA MET A 294 13.21 19.60 -2.45
C MET A 294 12.27 18.64 -3.20
N MET A 295 11.06 19.06 -3.55
CA MET A 295 10.11 18.28 -4.34
C MET A 295 10.26 18.50 -5.84
N TYR A 296 11.07 19.47 -6.26
CA TYR A 296 11.27 19.81 -7.66
C TYR A 296 12.60 19.27 -8.18
N ASP A 297 12.62 18.89 -9.46
CA ASP A 297 13.84 18.90 -10.25
C ASP A 297 14.13 20.35 -10.68
N MET A 298 15.09 20.97 -10.01
CA MET A 298 15.45 22.38 -10.26
C MET A 298 15.99 22.64 -11.68
N SER A 299 16.41 21.60 -12.41
CA SER A 299 16.85 21.74 -13.81
C SER A 299 15.68 21.80 -14.80
N LEU A 300 14.49 21.35 -14.39
CA LEU A 300 13.28 21.35 -15.20
C LEU A 300 12.34 22.50 -14.86
N VAL A 301 12.55 23.21 -13.74
CA VAL A 301 11.68 24.32 -13.31
C VAL A 301 11.58 25.39 -14.39
N ASP A 302 10.36 25.65 -14.83
CA ASP A 302 10.01 26.64 -15.84
C ASP A 302 9.05 27.67 -15.22
N PRO A 303 9.34 28.99 -15.28
CA PRO A 303 8.41 30.02 -14.83
C PRO A 303 7.05 30.03 -15.55
N ASP A 304 6.99 29.50 -16.77
CA ASP A 304 5.78 29.47 -17.60
C ASP A 304 5.02 28.13 -17.50
N ASP A 305 5.61 27.12 -16.87
CA ASP A 305 4.98 25.82 -16.56
C ASP A 305 5.16 25.46 -15.07
N ALA A 306 4.09 25.64 -14.30
CA ALA A 306 4.08 25.41 -12.85
C ALA A 306 4.23 23.92 -12.46
N GLU A 307 3.97 22.98 -13.38
CA GLU A 307 4.12 21.53 -13.14
C GLU A 307 5.54 21.05 -13.45
N ALA A 308 6.33 21.85 -14.17
CA ALA A 308 7.65 21.49 -14.63
C ALA A 308 8.59 21.13 -13.47
N GLY A 309 9.06 19.88 -13.47
CA GLY A 309 9.92 19.33 -12.43
C GLY A 309 9.21 19.01 -11.10
N PHE A 310 7.95 19.38 -10.91
CA PHE A 310 7.22 19.11 -9.67
C PHE A 310 7.07 17.60 -9.42
N LEU A 311 7.31 17.18 -8.18
CA LEU A 311 7.39 15.77 -7.73
C LEU A 311 8.43 14.90 -8.45
N ARG A 312 9.26 15.45 -9.33
CA ARG A 312 10.31 14.69 -10.05
C ARG A 312 11.71 14.94 -9.49
N SER A 313 11.82 15.38 -8.24
CA SER A 313 13.13 15.66 -7.64
C SER A 313 13.99 14.40 -7.50
N PRO A 314 15.22 14.39 -8.05
CA PRO A 314 16.19 13.32 -7.78
C PRO A 314 16.51 13.19 -6.28
N LEU A 315 16.37 14.27 -5.52
CA LEU A 315 16.57 14.26 -4.07
C LEU A 315 15.45 13.50 -3.37
N LEU A 316 14.20 13.74 -3.77
CA LEU A 316 13.04 13.03 -3.23
C LEU A 316 13.12 11.53 -3.53
N VAL A 317 13.63 11.13 -4.71
CA VAL A 317 13.91 9.73 -5.06
C VAL A 317 14.91 9.09 -4.09
N LYS A 318 15.99 9.79 -3.69
CA LYS A 318 16.96 9.27 -2.69
C LYS A 318 16.30 9.04 -1.33
N TYR A 319 15.41 9.94 -0.91
CA TYR A 319 14.66 9.78 0.34
C TYR A 319 13.71 8.59 0.27
N TYR A 320 13.00 8.46 -0.85
CA TYR A 320 12.09 7.35 -1.11
C TYR A 320 12.85 6.03 -1.02
N LYS A 321 13.97 5.90 -1.74
CA LYS A 321 14.79 4.70 -1.74
C LYS A 321 15.33 4.35 -0.35
N THR A 322 15.70 5.36 0.45
CA THR A 322 16.18 5.16 1.82
C THR A 322 15.14 4.50 2.72
N ILE A 323 13.87 4.89 2.58
CA ILE A 323 12.76 4.33 3.36
C ILE A 323 12.25 3.03 2.74
N MET A 324 11.83 3.06 1.48
CA MET A 324 11.06 2.00 0.85
C MET A 324 11.92 0.84 0.34
N THR A 325 13.13 1.09 -0.17
CA THR A 325 13.99 0.07 -0.80
C THR A 325 15.28 -0.21 -0.01
N GLY A 326 15.47 0.40 1.16
CA GLY A 326 16.59 0.13 2.05
C GLY A 326 17.98 0.55 1.53
N ARG A 327 19.01 0.36 2.37
CA ARG A 327 20.36 0.96 2.22
C ARG A 327 21.07 0.65 0.90
N SER A 328 20.91 -0.55 0.36
CA SER A 328 21.64 -0.99 -0.84
C SER A 328 21.22 -0.22 -2.10
N SER A 329 19.95 0.17 -2.20
CA SER A 329 19.39 0.84 -3.38
C SER A 329 19.87 2.30 -3.61
N VAL A 330 20.38 2.97 -2.57
CA VAL A 330 20.82 4.38 -2.63
C VAL A 330 22.31 4.51 -2.92
N PHE A 331 23.11 3.52 -2.49
CA PHE A 331 24.58 3.57 -2.55
C PHE A 331 25.20 2.56 -3.53
N ASN A 332 24.43 1.63 -4.12
CA ASN A 332 24.93 0.74 -5.18
C ASN A 332 24.72 1.34 -6.57
N SER A 333 25.68 2.15 -7.00
CA SER A 333 26.02 2.31 -8.42
C SER A 333 27.07 1.26 -8.87
N GLY A 334 27.37 0.25 -8.04
CA GLY A 334 28.45 -0.71 -8.25
C GLY A 334 28.16 -2.18 -7.88
N GLY A 335 26.90 -2.63 -7.99
CA GLY A 335 26.58 -4.07 -8.16
C GLY A 335 26.99 -5.08 -7.07
N GLY A 336 27.35 -4.67 -5.85
CA GLY A 336 27.77 -5.59 -4.77
C GLY A 336 26.65 -5.94 -3.78
N PRO A 337 26.43 -7.22 -3.39
CA PRO A 337 25.49 -7.57 -2.33
C PRO A 337 26.05 -7.11 -0.98
N THR A 338 25.41 -6.09 -0.37
CA THR A 338 25.75 -5.66 0.98
C THR A 338 24.99 -6.51 2.01
N ARG A 339 25.74 -7.08 2.97
CA ARG A 339 25.21 -7.86 4.10
C ARG A 339 24.47 -6.92 5.06
N GLY A 340 23.22 -6.60 4.75
CA GLY A 340 22.33 -5.72 5.51
C GLY A 340 20.92 -6.28 5.62
N GLN A 341 20.12 -5.75 6.55
CA GLN A 341 18.67 -6.01 6.66
C GLN A 341 18.02 -5.95 5.27
N ARG A 342 17.15 -6.93 4.94
CA ARG A 342 16.42 -6.94 3.66
C ARG A 342 15.71 -5.60 3.49
N SER A 343 15.70 -5.07 2.26
CA SER A 343 14.95 -3.85 1.93
C SER A 343 13.49 -4.02 2.31
N LEU A 344 12.80 -2.93 2.69
CA LEU A 344 11.35 -3.01 2.92
C LEU A 344 10.64 -3.51 1.67
N ALA A 345 11.10 -3.10 0.48
CA ALA A 345 10.65 -3.62 -0.81
C ALA A 345 10.79 -5.14 -0.96
N SER A 346 11.93 -5.72 -0.56
CA SER A 346 12.13 -7.18 -0.61
C SER A 346 11.40 -7.91 0.52
N ARG A 347 11.23 -7.27 1.68
CA ARG A 347 10.53 -7.86 2.83
C ARG A 347 9.02 -7.90 2.63
N TYR A 348 8.47 -6.94 1.90
CA TYR A 348 7.04 -6.69 1.77
C TYR A 348 6.55 -6.67 0.31
N GLU A 349 7.35 -7.19 -0.62
CA GLU A 349 7.02 -7.32 -2.05
C GLU A 349 6.48 -6.02 -2.69
N LEU A 350 7.12 -4.88 -2.37
CA LEU A 350 6.69 -3.59 -2.91
C LEU A 350 7.06 -3.50 -4.40
N ASP A 351 6.08 -3.47 -5.30
CA ASP A 351 6.27 -3.58 -6.76
C ASP A 351 5.82 -2.36 -7.58
N TYR A 352 5.30 -1.31 -6.95
CA TYR A 352 4.97 -0.04 -7.62
C TYR A 352 5.09 1.16 -6.66
N VAL A 353 5.22 2.36 -7.21
CA VAL A 353 5.17 3.62 -6.46
C VAL A 353 3.75 4.16 -6.45
N SER A 354 3.23 4.63 -5.31
CA SER A 354 1.96 5.37 -5.24
C SER A 354 2.21 6.86 -5.01
N ILE A 355 1.27 7.71 -5.42
CA ILE A 355 1.36 9.15 -5.15
C ILE A 355 1.33 9.44 -3.64
N HIS A 356 0.51 8.71 -2.90
CA HIS A 356 0.47 8.77 -1.43
C HIS A 356 1.82 8.40 -0.81
N SER A 357 2.55 7.41 -1.33
CA SER A 357 3.87 7.07 -0.82
C SER A 357 4.90 8.16 -1.13
N ILE A 358 4.83 8.81 -2.29
CA ILE A 358 5.68 9.98 -2.61
C ILE A 358 5.41 11.14 -1.64
N VAL A 359 4.13 11.47 -1.41
CA VAL A 359 3.73 12.55 -0.49
C VAL A 359 4.14 12.24 0.94
N TYR A 360 3.96 11.00 1.39
CA TYR A 360 4.43 10.55 2.70
C TYR A 360 5.94 10.78 2.87
N ILE A 361 6.75 10.40 1.88
CA ILE A 361 8.20 10.64 1.90
C ILE A 361 8.52 12.14 1.91
N ALA A 362 7.77 12.97 1.17
CA ALA A 362 7.96 14.41 1.17
C ALA A 362 7.69 15.02 2.56
N LEU A 363 6.63 14.57 3.25
CA LEU A 363 6.33 15.01 4.62
C LEU A 363 7.39 14.54 5.63
N LEU A 364 7.86 13.30 5.52
CA LEU A 364 8.99 12.81 6.33
C LEU A 364 10.24 13.66 6.11
N ALA A 365 10.58 13.94 4.85
CA ALA A 365 11.73 14.76 4.50
C ALA A 365 11.60 16.19 5.03
N ARG A 366 10.40 16.78 4.95
CA ARG A 366 10.11 18.10 5.50
C ARG A 366 10.40 18.11 6.99
N SER A 367 9.82 17.18 7.75
CA SER A 367 10.03 17.08 9.21
C SER A 367 11.48 16.75 9.58
N ALA A 368 12.20 16.02 8.72
CA ALA A 368 13.60 15.72 8.96
C ALA A 368 14.51 16.94 8.71
N LEU A 369 14.11 17.83 7.81
CA LEU A 369 14.83 19.05 7.46
C LEU A 369 14.48 20.24 8.36
N THR A 370 13.40 20.18 9.15
CA THR A 370 13.02 21.23 10.12
C THR A 370 13.80 21.11 11.43
N ASP A 371 13.70 22.16 12.24
CA ASP A 371 14.32 22.29 13.56
C ASP A 371 13.52 21.66 14.71
N HIS A 372 12.25 21.37 14.49
CA HIS A 372 11.32 20.84 15.49
C HIS A 372 10.85 19.43 15.16
N GLU A 373 10.25 18.76 16.16
CA GLU A 373 9.67 17.44 15.98
C GLU A 373 8.46 17.46 15.05
N TRP A 374 8.06 16.28 14.58
CA TRP A 374 6.89 16.13 13.73
C TRP A 374 5.67 16.82 14.33
N SER A 375 4.98 17.59 13.50
CA SER A 375 3.71 18.21 13.82
C SER A 375 2.85 18.26 12.55
N ASP A 376 1.56 17.95 12.69
CA ASP A 376 0.61 18.03 11.60
C ASP A 376 0.26 19.49 11.26
N VAL A 377 0.69 20.42 12.10
CA VAL A 377 0.54 21.87 11.94
C VAL A 377 1.88 22.57 12.11
N ASP A 378 2.17 23.54 11.24
CA ASP A 378 3.38 24.36 11.34
C ASP A 378 2.98 25.83 11.22
N GLY A 379 2.93 26.51 12.37
CA GLY A 379 2.34 27.83 12.49
C GLY A 379 0.85 27.84 12.17
N LYS A 380 0.36 28.96 11.61
CA LYS A 380 -1.07 29.20 11.35
C LYS A 380 -1.55 28.69 9.99
N PHE A 381 -0.64 28.54 9.02
CA PHE A 381 -1.00 28.47 7.60
C PHE A 381 -0.57 27.15 6.92
N TRP A 382 0.12 26.27 7.63
CA TRP A 382 0.56 24.98 7.11
C TRP A 382 -0.07 23.84 7.89
N LYS A 383 -0.69 22.91 7.17
CA LYS A 383 -1.22 21.64 7.69
C LYS A 383 -0.86 20.49 6.77
N ALA A 384 -0.52 19.35 7.37
CA ALA A 384 -0.04 18.21 6.61
C ALA A 384 -1.15 17.44 5.86
N GLU A 385 -2.37 17.39 6.41
CA GLU A 385 -3.54 16.81 5.74
C GLU A 385 -3.91 17.63 4.49
N ASP A 386 -4.04 18.95 4.64
CA ASP A 386 -4.30 19.87 3.52
C ASP A 386 -3.19 19.77 2.44
N PHE A 387 -1.95 19.44 2.84
CA PHE A 387 -0.83 19.27 1.91
C PHE A 387 -1.03 18.04 1.04
N LEU A 388 -1.39 16.90 1.63
CA LEU A 388 -1.77 15.70 0.90
C LEU A 388 -2.96 15.98 -0.02
N ASP A 389 -4.06 16.50 0.52
CA ASP A 389 -5.29 16.78 -0.24
C ASP A 389 -5.01 17.68 -1.46
N SER A 390 -4.18 18.71 -1.31
CA SER A 390 -3.82 19.60 -2.43
C SER A 390 -3.12 18.87 -3.58
N ILE A 391 -2.23 17.92 -3.27
CA ILE A 391 -1.49 17.14 -4.29
C ILE A 391 -2.41 16.11 -4.92
N MET A 392 -3.30 15.49 -4.14
CA MET A 392 -4.28 14.54 -4.67
C MET A 392 -5.28 15.22 -5.60
N ARG A 393 -5.77 16.42 -5.25
CA ARG A 393 -6.61 17.24 -6.14
C ARG A 393 -5.88 17.61 -7.43
N LEU A 394 -4.60 17.96 -7.36
CA LEU A 394 -3.80 18.23 -8.56
C LEU A 394 -3.64 16.97 -9.42
N ALA A 395 -3.31 15.83 -8.82
CA ALA A 395 -3.20 14.56 -9.53
C ALA A 395 -4.51 14.16 -10.23
N TYR A 396 -5.64 14.40 -9.57
CA TYR A 396 -6.96 14.09 -10.12
C TYR A 396 -7.36 15.05 -11.25
N SER A 397 -7.02 16.34 -11.14
CA SER A 397 -7.35 17.36 -12.15
C SER A 397 -6.38 17.42 -13.34
N SER A 398 -5.16 16.89 -13.18
CA SER A 398 -4.12 16.80 -14.22
C SER A 398 -3.72 15.34 -14.51
N PRO A 399 -4.59 14.52 -15.14
CA PRO A 399 -4.36 13.08 -15.31
C PRO A 399 -3.16 12.71 -16.21
N ASP A 400 -2.84 13.54 -17.20
CA ASP A 400 -1.70 13.32 -18.09
C ASP A 400 -0.38 13.53 -17.32
N TRP A 401 -0.26 14.66 -16.61
CA TRP A 401 0.86 14.92 -15.70
C TRP A 401 1.03 13.83 -14.66
N PHE A 402 -0.08 13.40 -14.03
CA PHE A 402 -0.07 12.34 -13.05
C PHE A 402 0.44 11.03 -13.66
N THR A 403 -0.08 10.63 -14.82
CA THR A 403 0.31 9.39 -15.51
C THR A 403 1.80 9.40 -15.84
N ASP A 404 2.30 10.50 -16.42
CA ASP A 404 3.70 10.63 -16.80
C ASP A 404 4.62 10.65 -15.57
N THR A 405 4.20 11.35 -14.50
CA THR A 405 4.96 11.42 -13.25
C THR A 405 5.03 10.06 -12.57
N MET A 406 3.92 9.31 -12.52
CA MET A 406 3.93 7.96 -11.96
C MET A 406 4.74 6.97 -12.82
N ALA A 407 4.72 7.10 -14.15
CA ALA A 407 5.57 6.30 -15.02
C ALA A 407 7.06 6.56 -14.75
N TRP A 408 7.45 7.84 -14.64
CA TRP A 408 8.80 8.25 -14.29
C TRP A 408 9.23 7.67 -12.92
N TRP A 409 8.38 7.78 -11.89
CA TRP A 409 8.70 7.23 -10.56
C TRP A 409 8.90 5.72 -10.56
N ASN A 410 8.03 4.96 -11.24
CA ASN A 410 8.18 3.51 -11.33
C ASN A 410 9.48 3.12 -12.05
N LYS A 411 9.86 3.87 -13.08
CA LYS A 411 11.16 3.71 -13.75
C LYS A 411 12.34 4.02 -12.81
N GLU A 412 12.30 5.13 -12.08
CA GLU A 412 13.38 5.53 -11.16
C GLU A 412 13.59 4.56 -9.99
N ILE A 413 12.51 3.96 -9.48
CA ILE A 413 12.55 3.05 -8.32
C ILE A 413 12.80 1.60 -8.73
N TYR A 414 12.10 1.11 -9.76
CA TYR A 414 12.08 -0.32 -10.12
C TYR A 414 12.76 -0.63 -11.44
N GLY A 415 13.20 0.38 -12.20
CA GLY A 415 13.91 0.19 -13.47
C GLY A 415 13.10 -0.54 -14.53
N HIS A 416 11.76 -0.65 -14.39
CA HIS A 416 10.95 -1.37 -15.36
C HIS A 416 10.84 -0.56 -16.65
N ASP A 417 11.43 -1.09 -17.72
CA ASP A 417 10.84 -1.19 -19.05
C ASP A 417 11.44 -2.44 -19.73
N ASP A 418 10.63 -3.14 -20.51
CA ASP A 418 10.85 -4.46 -21.13
C ASP A 418 12.02 -4.55 -22.16
N GLU A 419 12.99 -3.64 -22.12
CA GLU A 419 14.17 -3.66 -22.97
C GLU A 419 15.43 -3.80 -22.11
N LEU A 420 16.11 -4.93 -22.28
CA LEU A 420 17.47 -5.08 -21.79
C LEU A 420 18.30 -3.96 -22.40
N ASP A 421 19.13 -3.29 -21.59
CA ASP A 421 20.10 -2.39 -22.19
C ASP A 421 20.98 -3.17 -23.18
N SER A 422 21.47 -2.49 -24.22
CA SER A 422 22.20 -3.14 -25.32
C SER A 422 23.46 -3.92 -24.87
N GLU A 423 23.95 -3.66 -23.67
CA GLU A 423 25.08 -4.39 -23.07
C GLU A 423 24.61 -5.70 -22.45
N THR A 424 23.53 -5.67 -21.67
CA THR A 424 22.88 -6.84 -21.08
C THR A 424 22.28 -7.76 -22.15
N GLU A 425 21.73 -7.21 -23.24
CA GLU A 425 21.26 -8.00 -24.37
C GLU A 425 22.42 -8.76 -25.05
N ARG A 426 23.56 -8.09 -25.26
CA ARG A 426 24.78 -8.72 -25.79
C ARG A 426 25.36 -9.77 -24.85
N GLU A 427 25.35 -9.53 -23.55
CA GLU A 427 25.79 -10.53 -22.56
C GLU A 427 24.85 -11.74 -22.53
N MET A 428 23.54 -11.51 -22.63
CA MET A 428 22.54 -12.56 -22.68
C MET A 428 22.64 -13.39 -23.97
N GLU A 429 22.87 -12.77 -25.12
CA GLU A 429 23.18 -13.45 -26.39
C GLU A 429 24.47 -14.29 -26.31
N GLY A 430 25.42 -13.87 -25.46
CA GLY A 430 26.63 -14.63 -25.13
C GLY A 430 26.42 -15.78 -24.13
N SER A 431 25.24 -15.90 -23.51
CA SER A 431 24.97 -16.94 -22.53
C SER A 431 24.96 -18.35 -23.15
N ALA A 432 25.31 -19.34 -22.34
CA ALA A 432 25.44 -20.74 -22.79
C ALA A 432 24.19 -21.26 -23.51
N PHE A 433 22.99 -20.80 -23.14
CA PHE A 433 21.75 -21.18 -23.80
C PHE A 433 21.71 -20.73 -25.27
N TYR A 434 21.96 -19.45 -25.55
CA TYR A 434 21.95 -18.90 -26.91
C TYR A 434 23.13 -19.42 -27.75
N VAL A 435 24.28 -19.67 -27.12
CA VAL A 435 25.42 -20.35 -27.75
C VAL A 435 25.05 -21.79 -28.17
N ILE A 436 24.42 -22.57 -27.29
CA ILE A 436 23.99 -23.95 -27.62
C ILE A 436 22.94 -23.95 -28.74
N MET A 437 21.98 -23.01 -28.71
CA MET A 437 20.93 -22.92 -29.72
C MET A 437 21.46 -22.48 -31.09
N SER A 438 22.39 -21.53 -31.14
CA SER A 438 23.05 -21.11 -32.38
C SER A 438 23.92 -22.23 -32.98
N GLN A 439 24.67 -22.97 -32.16
CA GLN A 439 25.44 -24.14 -32.59
C GLN A 439 24.54 -25.24 -33.15
N ARG A 440 23.41 -25.55 -32.50
CA ARG A 440 22.43 -26.53 -33.00
C ARG A 440 21.81 -26.11 -34.33
N LYS A 441 21.49 -24.83 -34.51
CA LYS A 441 20.96 -24.28 -35.77
C LYS A 441 21.98 -24.34 -36.90
N ALA A 442 23.27 -24.11 -36.61
CA ALA A 442 24.36 -24.26 -37.56
C ALA A 442 24.60 -25.73 -37.94
N HIS A 443 24.58 -26.65 -36.96
CA HIS A 443 24.72 -28.09 -37.20
C HIS A 443 23.51 -28.67 -37.95
N GLY A 444 22.30 -28.18 -37.69
CA GLY A 444 21.08 -28.57 -38.41
C GLY A 444 21.07 -28.08 -39.86
N LYS A 445 21.62 -26.90 -40.15
CA LYS A 445 21.78 -26.42 -41.54
C LYS A 445 22.83 -27.20 -42.33
N ASN A 446 23.94 -27.61 -41.70
CA ASN A 446 24.97 -28.41 -42.37
C ASN A 446 24.55 -29.87 -42.65
N ALA A 447 23.54 -30.39 -41.95
CA ALA A 447 22.99 -31.72 -42.23
C ALA A 447 22.07 -31.75 -43.48
N VAL A 448 21.46 -30.61 -43.82
CA VAL A 448 20.53 -30.51 -44.97
C VAL A 448 21.27 -30.26 -46.29
N TYR A 449 22.49 -29.70 -46.26
CA TYR A 449 23.29 -29.44 -47.48
C TYR A 449 24.18 -30.61 -47.94
N ASN A 450 24.25 -31.72 -47.20
CA ASN A 450 25.09 -32.87 -47.55
C ASN A 450 24.33 -34.11 -48.05
N ASN A 451 23.03 -33.99 -48.33
CA ASN A 451 22.20 -35.12 -48.81
C ASN A 451 21.28 -34.72 -49.97
N VAL A 452 21.82 -34.07 -51.01
CA VAL A 452 21.19 -34.05 -52.33
C VAL A 452 22.31 -34.03 -53.38
N ASP A 453 22.59 -35.20 -53.98
CA ASP A 453 22.85 -35.40 -55.41
C ASP A 453 23.56 -36.74 -55.64
N ASP A 454 22.78 -37.75 -56.09
CA ASP A 454 23.15 -38.70 -57.15
C ASP A 454 22.01 -39.72 -57.33
N ASN A 455 21.00 -39.38 -58.15
CA ASN A 455 20.70 -40.03 -59.44
C ASN A 455 19.35 -39.54 -60.01
N PRO A 456 19.22 -39.35 -61.33
CA PRO A 456 18.01 -38.88 -61.99
C PRO A 456 17.08 -40.05 -62.35
N ASP A 457 15.76 -39.79 -62.41
CA ASP A 457 14.97 -40.08 -63.61
C ASP A 457 13.46 -39.79 -63.42
N ASP A 458 12.97 -39.06 -64.43
CA ASP A 458 11.71 -39.22 -65.15
C ASP A 458 10.39 -38.53 -64.70
N ASN A 459 10.00 -37.61 -65.60
CA ASN A 459 8.68 -37.24 -66.12
C ASN A 459 7.48 -36.94 -65.20
N GLY A 460 7.01 -35.70 -65.36
CA GLY A 460 5.84 -35.51 -66.24
C GLY A 460 4.58 -34.93 -65.61
N GLY A 461 4.20 -33.74 -66.07
CA GLY A 461 2.80 -33.44 -66.37
C GLY A 461 2.13 -32.33 -65.54
N ASP A 462 2.04 -31.16 -66.17
CA ASP A 462 0.97 -30.14 -66.12
C ASP A 462 -0.33 -30.52 -65.41
N ASN A 463 -0.95 -29.60 -64.67
CA ASN A 463 -1.89 -28.65 -65.28
C ASN A 463 -2.44 -27.60 -64.29
N THR A 464 -2.89 -26.52 -64.92
CA THR A 464 -3.33 -25.18 -64.50
C THR A 464 -4.70 -25.05 -63.79
N GLY A 465 -4.90 -23.90 -63.13
CA GLY A 465 -6.20 -23.20 -62.99
C GLY A 465 -6.50 -22.71 -61.56
N SER A 466 -6.18 -21.46 -61.20
CA SER A 466 -7.04 -20.24 -61.28
C SER A 466 -8.37 -20.36 -60.53
N ASP A 467 -8.49 -19.78 -59.34
CA ASP A 467 -9.08 -18.44 -59.05
C ASP A 467 -10.57 -18.51 -58.66
N HIS A 468 -10.89 -18.12 -57.43
CA HIS A 468 -11.74 -16.96 -57.04
C HIS A 468 -12.40 -17.14 -55.67
N ASP A 469 -12.18 -16.16 -54.77
CA ASP A 469 -13.08 -15.79 -53.67
C ASP A 469 -14.34 -15.07 -54.20
N PRO A 470 -15.42 -14.98 -53.41
CA PRO A 470 -15.73 -13.67 -52.82
C PRO A 470 -16.34 -13.66 -51.40
N GLU A 471 -16.30 -12.43 -50.88
CA GLU A 471 -16.78 -11.80 -49.64
C GLU A 471 -18.11 -12.24 -49.01
N ASP A 472 -18.25 -12.02 -47.69
CA ASP A 472 -19.52 -11.57 -47.09
C ASP A 472 -19.32 -10.76 -45.77
N GLN A 473 -20.17 -9.75 -45.60
CA GLN A 473 -20.18 -8.72 -44.53
C GLN A 473 -21.41 -8.89 -43.56
N PRO A 474 -21.60 -8.07 -42.51
CA PRO A 474 -21.97 -8.54 -41.16
C PRO A 474 -23.46 -8.36 -40.76
N VAL A 475 -23.84 -8.98 -39.62
CA VAL A 475 -25.19 -8.90 -39.03
C VAL A 475 -25.15 -8.19 -37.67
N ALA A 476 -26.11 -7.27 -37.48
CA ALA A 476 -26.35 -6.49 -36.26
C ALA A 476 -27.38 -7.17 -35.33
N SER A 477 -27.26 -6.98 -34.02
CA SER A 477 -28.32 -7.27 -33.04
C SER A 477 -28.27 -6.31 -31.86
N GLY A 478 -29.45 -5.73 -31.53
CA GLY A 478 -29.65 -4.61 -30.62
C GLY A 478 -29.62 -4.92 -29.12
N SER A 479 -29.53 -3.84 -28.34
CA SER A 479 -29.46 -3.84 -26.87
C SER A 479 -30.65 -3.09 -26.26
N VAL A 480 -31.20 -3.67 -25.20
CA VAL A 480 -32.28 -3.12 -24.35
C VAL A 480 -31.64 -2.60 -23.05
N ALA A 481 -31.98 -1.39 -22.65
CA ALA A 481 -31.47 -0.73 -21.45
C ALA A 481 -32.29 -1.10 -20.19
N PRO A 482 -31.66 -1.27 -19.00
CA PRO A 482 -32.37 -1.27 -17.73
C PRO A 482 -32.27 0.07 -16.98
N SER A 483 -33.29 0.29 -16.16
CA SER A 483 -33.62 1.50 -15.40
C SER A 483 -32.67 1.81 -14.23
N ARG A 484 -32.32 3.10 -14.07
CA ARG A 484 -31.56 3.67 -12.95
C ARG A 484 -32.39 3.77 -11.67
N PHE A 485 -31.84 3.31 -10.55
CA PHE A 485 -32.23 3.75 -9.20
C PHE A 485 -31.29 4.88 -8.73
N PRO A 486 -31.74 5.82 -7.87
CA PRO A 486 -30.92 6.94 -7.42
C PRO A 486 -29.87 6.49 -6.40
N ALA A 487 -28.62 6.92 -6.58
CA ALA A 487 -27.52 6.70 -5.66
C ALA A 487 -27.65 7.60 -4.42
N VAL A 488 -27.53 7.01 -3.23
CA VAL A 488 -27.46 7.72 -1.95
C VAL A 488 -25.99 8.07 -1.67
N SER A 489 -25.74 9.35 -1.37
CA SER A 489 -24.41 9.89 -1.05
C SER A 489 -24.01 9.55 0.39
N LEU A 490 -22.73 9.18 0.63
CA LEU A 490 -22.20 8.90 1.97
C LEU A 490 -22.15 10.13 2.89
N SER A 491 -22.32 11.35 2.34
CA SER A 491 -22.51 12.57 3.15
C SER A 491 -23.74 12.53 4.05
N ASP A 492 -24.69 11.62 3.79
CA ASP A 492 -25.93 11.49 4.56
C ASP A 492 -25.81 10.50 5.74
N LEU A 493 -24.67 9.81 5.89
CA LEU A 493 -24.43 8.81 6.94
C LEU A 493 -23.62 9.33 8.15
N ASP A 494 -23.11 10.56 8.09
CA ASP A 494 -22.33 11.17 9.20
C ASP A 494 -23.20 11.66 10.40
N VAL A 495 -24.51 11.40 10.40
CA VAL A 495 -25.41 11.83 11.50
C VAL A 495 -25.98 10.68 12.34
N VAL A 496 -25.85 9.43 11.93
CA VAL A 496 -26.22 8.29 12.77
C VAL A 496 -25.31 7.12 12.41
N PHE A 497 -24.38 6.75 13.31
CA PHE A 497 -23.94 5.40 13.71
C PHE A 497 -22.61 5.44 14.46
#